data_AF-A0A2I8VLG7-F1
#
_entry.id   AF-A0A2I8VLG7-F1
#
_cell.length_a   1.000
_cell.length_b   1.000
_cell.length_c   1.000
_cell.angle_alpha   90.00
_cell.angle_beta   90.00
_cell.angle_gamma   90.00
#
_symmetry.space_group_name_H-M   'P 1'
#
loop_
_entity.id
_entity.type
_entity.pdbx_description
1 polymer ?
#
loop_
_entity_poly.entity_id
_entity_poly.type
_entity_poly.pdbx_seq_one_letter_code
_entity_poly.pdbx_strand_id
1 'polypeptide(L)'
;MSLWGVHVGVAGIVTVLVLFALAPGHRYRGVVVAASSLWAVLPDFHHALVWFPALQTDWRALHDSALANLFWLHRVIDRADPGDRVVYSLAMWGLFLAVVASTELAIRRRR
;
A
#
# COMPACT_ATOMS: atom_id res chain seq x y z
N MET A 1 6.76 12.85 -8.11
CA MET A 1 5.33 12.61 -8.42
C MET A 1 5.02 11.38 -7.60
N SER A 2 4.42 11.48 -6.41
CA SER A 2 4.36 10.31 -5.50
C SER A 2 3.68 9.15 -6.22
N LEU A 3 4.39 8.05 -6.41
CA LEU A 3 3.76 6.89 -7.01
C LEU A 3 3.25 5.97 -5.91
N TRP A 4 1.95 6.12 -5.63
CA TRP A 4 1.19 5.34 -4.66
C TRP A 4 1.35 3.83 -4.86
N GLY A 5 1.75 3.38 -6.06
CA GLY A 5 1.88 1.97 -6.42
C GLY A 5 2.88 1.19 -5.57
N VAL A 6 4.01 1.79 -5.16
CA VAL A 6 4.96 1.10 -4.28
C VAL A 6 4.34 0.87 -2.90
N HIS A 7 3.68 1.89 -2.36
CA HIS A 7 3.03 1.83 -1.05
C HIS A 7 1.86 0.83 -1.02
N VAL A 8 0.98 0.91 -2.03
CA VAL A 8 -0.10 -0.05 -2.25
C VAL A 8 0.45 -1.47 -2.34
N GLY A 9 1.50 -1.66 -3.12
CA GLY A 9 2.12 -2.96 -3.34
C GLY A 9 2.71 -3.54 -2.06
N VAL A 10 3.53 -2.80 -1.32
CA VAL A 10 4.12 -3.25 -0.05
C VAL A 10 3.03 -3.64 0.94
N ALA A 11 2.09 -2.74 1.21
CA ALA A 11 1.01 -2.98 2.15
C ALA A 11 0.13 -4.16 1.73
N GLY A 12 -0.24 -4.21 0.45
CA GLY A 12 -1.08 -5.25 -0.12
C GLY A 12 -0.41 -6.62 -0.06
N ILE A 13 0.83 -6.74 -0.53
CA ILE A 13 1.62 -7.99 -0.56
C ILE A 13 1.76 -8.54 0.86
N VAL A 14 2.23 -7.72 1.81
CA VAL A 14 2.45 -8.18 3.18
C VAL A 14 1.12 -8.61 3.81
N THR A 15 0.04 -7.85 3.61
CA THR A 15 -1.28 -8.21 4.15
C THR A 15 -1.81 -9.51 3.54
N VAL A 16 -1.68 -9.71 2.22
CA VAL A 16 -2.08 -10.96 1.55
C VAL A 16 -1.32 -12.15 2.11
N LEU A 17 -0.01 -12.03 2.29
CA LEU A 17 0.85 -13.10 2.82
C LEU A 17 0.53 -13.42 4.28
N VAL A 18 0.34 -12.40 5.12
CA VAL A 18 -0.06 -12.57 6.53
C VAL A 18 -1.40 -13.29 6.63
N LEU A 19 -2.41 -12.85 5.87
CA LEU A 19 -3.72 -13.49 5.86
C LEU A 19 -3.66 -14.91 5.27
N PHE A 20 -2.83 -15.14 4.25
CA PHE A 20 -2.64 -16.48 3.69
C PHE A 20 -2.02 -17.44 4.72
N ALA A 21 -1.06 -16.97 5.52
CA ALA A 21 -0.37 -17.80 6.51
C ALA A 21 -1.21 -18.05 7.76
N LEU A 22 -1.90 -17.02 8.27
CA LEU A 22 -2.56 -17.08 9.58
C LEU A 22 -4.08 -17.29 9.50
N ALA A 23 -4.73 -16.86 8.42
CA ALA A 23 -6.19 -16.88 8.29
C ALA A 23 -6.65 -17.15 6.84
N PRO A 24 -6.22 -18.26 6.21
CA PRO A 24 -6.50 -18.53 4.78
C PRO A 24 -8.00 -18.63 4.45
N GLY A 25 -8.85 -18.91 5.44
CA GLY A 25 -10.32 -18.97 5.30
C GLY A 25 -11.06 -17.65 5.58
N HIS A 26 -10.35 -16.54 5.83
CA HIS A 26 -10.99 -15.28 6.24
C HIS A 26 -11.95 -14.74 5.17
N ARG A 27 -13.24 -14.64 5.51
CA ARG A 27 -14.32 -14.22 4.58
C ARG A 27 -14.07 -12.87 3.90
N TYR A 28 -13.40 -11.96 4.60
CA TYR A 28 -13.16 -10.59 4.13
C TYR A 28 -11.72 -10.34 3.70
N ARG A 29 -10.98 -11.39 3.27
CA ARG A 29 -9.56 -11.29 2.89
C ARG A 29 -9.29 -10.11 1.93
N GLY A 30 -10.08 -10.00 0.86
CA GLY A 30 -9.94 -8.92 -0.12
C GLY A 30 -10.23 -7.53 0.45
N VAL A 31 -11.21 -7.40 1.35
CA VAL A 31 -11.52 -6.10 2.00
C VAL A 31 -10.38 -5.67 2.92
N VAL A 32 -9.83 -6.59 3.70
CA VAL A 32 -8.70 -6.29 4.60
C VAL A 32 -7.46 -5.87 3.79
N VAL A 33 -7.18 -6.57 2.68
CA VAL A 33 -6.09 -6.21 1.78
C VAL A 33 -6.31 -4.82 1.17
N ALA A 34 -7.50 -4.53 0.66
CA ALA A 34 -7.82 -3.23 0.10
C ALA A 34 -7.73 -2.11 1.15
N ALA A 35 -8.28 -2.31 2.34
CA ALA A 35 -8.21 -1.35 3.44
C ALA A 35 -6.75 -1.08 3.86
N SER A 36 -5.92 -2.11 3.92
CA SER A 36 -4.50 -1.99 4.23
C SER A 36 -3.72 -1.20 3.16
N SER A 37 -3.99 -1.48 1.88
CA SER A 37 -3.40 -0.72 0.77
C SER A 37 -3.87 0.74 0.75
N LEU A 38 -5.14 1.02 1.03
CA LEU A 38 -5.66 2.39 1.16
C LEU A 38 -5.01 3.12 2.34
N TRP A 39 -4.83 2.44 3.47
CA TRP A 39 -4.14 2.99 4.64
C TRP A 39 -2.72 3.44 4.30
N ALA A 40 -1.97 2.67 3.50
CA ALA A 40 -0.59 3.01 3.11
C ALA A 40 -0.46 4.30 2.29
N VAL A 41 -1.48 4.61 1.48
CA VAL A 41 -1.49 5.78 0.57
C VAL A 41 -2.07 7.02 1.25
N LEU A 42 -2.62 6.89 2.46
CA LEU A 42 -3.32 8.00 3.11
C LEU A 42 -2.45 9.28 3.20
N PRO A 43 -1.15 9.24 3.56
CA PRO A 43 -0.33 10.46 3.59
C PRO A 43 -0.07 11.09 2.20
N ASP A 44 -0.08 10.30 1.13
CA ASP A 44 0.06 10.81 -0.24
C ASP A 44 -1.12 11.65 -0.71
N PHE A 45 -2.25 11.60 0.01
CA PHE A 45 -3.47 12.31 -0.37
C PHE A 45 -3.31 13.84 -0.44
N HIS A 46 -2.25 14.41 0.14
CA HIS A 46 -1.92 15.84 -0.04
C HIS A 46 -1.75 16.22 -1.53
N HIS A 47 -1.38 15.27 -2.40
CA HIS A 47 -1.33 15.50 -3.84
C HIS A 47 -2.69 15.71 -4.50
N ALA A 48 -3.77 15.20 -3.90
CA ALA A 48 -5.14 15.38 -4.39
C ALA A 48 -5.78 16.69 -3.89
N LEU A 49 -5.18 17.33 -2.88
CA LEU A 49 -5.73 18.51 -2.19
C LEU A 49 -5.34 19.85 -2.83
N VAL A 50 -4.95 19.86 -4.11
CA VAL A 50 -4.48 21.07 -4.83
C VAL A 50 -5.49 22.23 -4.79
N TRP A 51 -6.79 21.92 -4.71
CA TRP A 51 -7.86 22.91 -4.65
C TRP A 51 -8.08 23.50 -3.24
N PHE A 52 -7.42 22.97 -2.20
CA PHE A 52 -7.57 23.36 -0.81
C PHE A 52 -6.20 23.60 -0.15
N PRO A 53 -5.52 24.74 -0.41
CA PRO A 53 -4.11 24.94 -0.07
C PRO A 53 -3.76 24.81 1.43
N ALA A 54 -4.65 25.27 2.32
CA ALA A 54 -4.46 25.11 3.77
C ALA A 54 -4.45 23.63 4.17
N LEU A 55 -5.47 22.88 3.72
CA LEU A 55 -5.57 21.44 3.99
C LEU A 55 -4.42 20.65 3.34
N GLN A 56 -4.00 21.03 2.13
CA GLN A 56 -2.83 20.44 1.49
C GLN A 56 -1.55 20.62 2.31
N THR A 57 -1.37 21.81 2.89
CA THR A 57 -0.19 22.13 3.72
C THR A 57 -0.19 21.29 4.99
N ASP A 58 -1.32 21.24 5.69
CA ASP A 58 -1.47 20.45 6.92
C ASP A 58 -1.26 18.95 6.64
N TRP A 59 -1.81 18.44 5.53
CA TRP A 59 -1.66 17.04 5.14
C TRP A 59 -0.23 16.70 4.72
N ARG A 60 0.47 17.62 4.05
CA ARG A 60 1.88 17.46 3.73
C ARG A 60 2.74 17.45 4.99
N ALA A 61 2.40 18.25 6.00
CA ALA A 61 3.09 18.20 7.29
C ALA A 61 2.90 16.83 7.98
N LEU A 62 1.72 16.22 7.87
CA LEU A 62 1.49 14.84 8.32
C LEU A 62 2.37 13.84 7.56
N HIS A 63 2.40 13.92 6.22
CA HIS A 63 3.24 13.08 5.35
C HIS A 63 4.73 13.15 5.72
N ASP A 64 5.24 14.35 5.97
CA ASP A 64 6.65 14.56 6.29
C ASP A 64 7.01 14.22 7.75
N SER A 65 6.02 13.98 8.61
CA SER A 65 6.19 13.72 10.05
C SER A 65 6.63 12.28 10.36
N ALA A 66 7.03 12.01 11.60
CA ALA A 66 7.27 10.64 12.05
C ALA A 66 5.97 9.80 12.12
N LEU A 67 4.80 10.45 12.27
CA LEU A 67 3.50 9.79 12.34
C LEU A 67 3.13 9.12 11.01
N ALA A 68 3.65 9.60 9.88
CA ALA A 68 3.49 8.96 8.58
C ALA A 68 3.91 7.48 8.60
N ASN A 69 4.85 7.08 9.46
CA ASN A 69 5.28 5.69 9.55
C ASN A 69 4.20 4.73 10.12
N LEU A 70 3.14 5.24 10.75
CA LEU A 70 1.99 4.41 11.13
C LEU A 70 1.22 3.91 9.89
N PHE A 71 1.38 4.59 8.75
CA PHE A 71 0.82 4.23 7.46
C PHE A 71 1.81 3.37 6.68
N TRP A 72 2.07 2.17 7.18
CA TRP A 72 2.95 1.20 6.53
C TRP A 72 4.42 1.62 6.42
N LEU A 73 4.99 2.23 7.46
CA LEU A 73 6.37 2.72 7.44
C LEU A 73 6.63 3.65 6.24
N HIS A 74 5.62 4.48 5.89
CA HIS A 74 5.58 5.35 4.71
C HIS A 74 6.92 5.99 4.36
N ARG A 75 7.56 6.70 5.32
CA ARG A 75 8.83 7.38 5.08
C ARG A 75 10.02 6.45 4.87
N VAL A 76 9.95 5.20 5.31
CA VAL A 76 10.97 4.19 4.98
C VAL A 76 10.83 3.82 3.50
N ILE A 77 9.59 3.67 3.02
CA ILE A 77 9.32 3.36 1.62
C ILE A 77 9.74 4.54 0.72
N ASP A 78 9.42 5.78 1.09
CA ASP A 78 9.85 6.98 0.33
C ASP A 78 11.38 7.08 0.21
N ARG A 79 12.10 6.79 1.29
CA ARG A 79 13.57 6.81 1.27
C ARG A 79 14.17 5.68 0.46
N ALA A 80 13.45 4.57 0.30
CA ALA A 80 13.89 3.45 -0.52
C ALA A 80 13.66 3.70 -2.02
N ASP A 81 12.66 4.52 -2.39
CA ASP A 81 12.43 5.00 -3.77
C ASP A 81 12.30 6.54 -3.83
N PRO A 82 13.38 7.30 -3.58
CA PRO A 82 13.32 8.76 -3.55
C PRO A 82 13.05 9.39 -4.93
N GLY A 83 13.10 8.59 -5.99
CA GLY A 83 12.92 9.04 -7.37
C GLY A 83 11.50 8.89 -7.90
N ASP A 84 10.58 8.30 -7.12
CA ASP A 84 9.23 7.95 -7.58
C ASP A 84 9.23 7.32 -8.98
N ARG A 85 9.99 6.24 -9.17
CA ARG A 85 10.18 5.70 -10.52
C ARG A 85 8.96 4.88 -10.95
N VAL A 86 8.35 5.25 -12.09
CA VAL A 86 7.17 4.57 -12.66
C VAL A 86 7.36 3.06 -12.75
N VAL A 87 8.56 2.62 -13.14
CA VAL A 87 8.91 1.21 -13.26
C VAL A 87 8.76 0.43 -11.93
N TYR A 88 9.07 1.03 -10.78
CA TYR A 88 8.96 0.36 -9.49
C TYR A 88 7.51 0.22 -9.04
N SER A 89 6.69 1.22 -9.31
CA SER A 89 5.25 1.10 -9.07
C SER A 89 4.59 0.05 -9.96
N LEU A 90 4.93 0.00 -11.24
CA LEU A 90 4.46 -1.06 -12.14
C LEU A 90 4.90 -2.45 -11.68
N ALA A 91 6.18 -2.59 -11.28
CA ALA A 91 6.71 -3.82 -10.74
C ALA A 91 5.99 -4.26 -9.46
N MET A 92 5.68 -3.32 -8.56
CA MET A 92 4.95 -3.61 -7.32
C MET A 92 3.50 -3.98 -7.55
N TRP A 93 2.81 -3.35 -8.48
CA TRP A 93 1.48 -3.80 -8.91
C TRP A 93 1.52 -5.21 -9.51
N GLY A 94 2.48 -5.48 -10.40
CA GLY A 94 2.66 -6.81 -11.01
C GLY A 94 2.92 -7.88 -9.95
N LEU A 95 3.84 -7.61 -9.02
CA LEU A 95 4.14 -8.52 -7.91
C LEU A 95 2.94 -8.73 -7.00
N PHE A 96 2.23 -7.66 -6.64
CA PHE A 96 1.01 -7.75 -5.82
C PHE A 96 -0.04 -8.65 -6.45
N LEU A 97 -0.33 -8.46 -7.74
CA LEU A 97 -1.28 -9.30 -8.49
C LEU A 97 -0.81 -10.76 -8.54
N ALA A 98 0.49 -11.01 -8.77
CA ALA A 98 1.05 -12.36 -8.76
C ALA A 98 0.92 -13.05 -7.39
N VAL A 99 1.14 -12.32 -6.29
CA VAL A 99 0.97 -12.83 -4.92
C VAL A 99 -0.51 -13.12 -4.62
N VAL A 100 -1.43 -12.24 -5.02
CA VAL A 100 -2.87 -12.51 -4.89
C VAL A 100 -3.25 -13.77 -5.66
N ALA A 101 -2.91 -13.86 -6.95
CA ALA A 101 -3.26 -14.99 -7.79
C ALA A 101 -2.69 -16.31 -7.27
N SER A 102 -1.42 -16.32 -6.85
CA SER A 102 -0.76 -17.52 -6.33
C SER A 102 -1.35 -17.98 -5.00
N THR A 103 -1.64 -17.06 -4.07
CA THR A 103 -2.26 -17.42 -2.78
C THR A 103 -3.69 -17.92 -2.95
N GLU A 104 -4.49 -17.31 -3.83
CA GLU A 104 -5.84 -17.79 -4.16
C GLU A 104 -5.81 -19.19 -4.80
N LEU A 105 -4.90 -19.43 -5.76
CA LEU A 105 -4.73 -20.75 -6.35
C LEU A 105 -4.32 -21.79 -5.31
N ALA A 106 -3.39 -21.44 -4.41
CA ALA A 106 -2.96 -22.32 -3.33
C ALA A 106 -4.09 -22.63 -2.33
N ILE A 107 -4.92 -21.65 -1.96
CA ILE A 107 -6.10 -21.88 -1.11
C ILE A 107 -7.08 -22.84 -1.80
N ARG A 108 -7.34 -22.65 -3.10
CA ARG A 108 -8.25 -23.51 -3.87
C ARG A 108 -7.76 -24.96 -3.94
N ARG A 109 -6.45 -25.18 -4.04
CA ARG A 109 -5.85 -26.54 -4.06
C ARG A 109 -5.86 -27.25 -2.71
N ARG A 110 -6.08 -26.52 -1.60
CA ARG A 110 -6.17 -27.08 -0.24
C ARG A 110 -7.60 -27.49 0.16
N ARG A 111 -8.59 -27.15 -0.66
CA ARG A 111 -10.00 -27.54 -0.49
C ARG A 111 -10.31 -28.72 -1.38
#